data_AF-A0A7X3UIB5-F1
#
_entry.id   AF-A0A7X3UIB5-F1
#
_cell.length_a   1.000
_cell.length_b   1.000
_cell.length_c   1.000
_cell.angle_alpha   90.00
_cell.angle_beta   90.00
_cell.angle_gamma   90.00
#
_symmetry.space_group_name_H-M   'P 1'
#
loop_
_entity.id
_entity.type
_entity.pdbx_description
1 polymer ?
#
loop_
_entity_poly.entity_id
_entity_poly.type
_entity_poly.pdbx_seq_one_letter_code
_entity_poly.pdbx_strand_id
1 'polypeptide(L)'
;MKPVKRSIDAAGELNCFEITDLFLDLWVNPDGSYEIQDEDEFEEAIQNGAIDAKLEKKAREVLDALIAKVEDGHLESLLQEVFDRAQLPDLQDYIEKLP
;
A
#
# COMPACT_ATOMS: atom_id res chain seq x y z
N MET A 1 -17.08 -3.95 3.75
CA MET A 1 -16.81 -2.82 2.82
C MET A 1 -16.07 -3.34 1.58
N LYS A 2 -16.07 -2.65 0.42
CA LYS A 2 -15.17 -3.01 -0.70
C LYS A 2 -14.00 -2.02 -0.73
N PRO A 3 -12.73 -2.48 -0.60
CA PRO A 3 -11.58 -1.60 -0.42
C PRO A 3 -11.17 -0.85 -1.69
N VAL A 4 -11.67 -1.28 -2.85
CA VAL A 4 -11.50 -0.54 -4.11
C VAL A 4 -12.82 -0.54 -4.88
N LYS A 5 -13.23 0.63 -5.37
CA LYS A 5 -14.32 0.79 -6.34
C LYS A 5 -13.79 1.54 -7.56
N ARG A 6 -14.21 1.12 -8.75
CA ARG A 6 -13.85 1.77 -10.02
C ARG A 6 -15.13 2.08 -10.77
N SER A 7 -15.24 3.32 -11.25
CA SER A 7 -16.32 3.79 -12.11
C SER A 7 -15.74 4.11 -13.48
N ILE A 8 -16.33 3.51 -14.51
CA ILE A 8 -15.93 3.68 -15.91
C ILE A 8 -17.07 4.42 -16.62
N ASP A 9 -16.73 5.37 -17.49
CA ASP A 9 -17.71 6.11 -18.26
C ASP A 9 -18.27 5.30 -19.45
N ALA A 10 -19.15 5.92 -20.24
CA ALA A 10 -19.77 5.27 -21.40
C ALA A 10 -18.77 4.97 -22.54
N ALA A 11 -17.61 5.61 -22.55
CA ALA A 11 -16.54 5.38 -23.53
C ALA A 11 -15.58 4.26 -23.10
N GLY A 12 -15.71 3.74 -21.88
CA GLY A 12 -14.81 2.73 -21.34
C GLY A 12 -13.61 3.32 -20.61
N GLU A 13 -13.59 4.62 -20.34
CA GLU A 13 -12.50 5.31 -19.65
C GLU A 13 -12.75 5.37 -18.13
N LEU A 14 -11.69 5.21 -17.34
CA LEU A 14 -11.77 5.31 -15.88
C LEU A 14 -12.10 6.76 -15.50
N ASN A 15 -13.31 6.96 -14.99
CA ASN A 15 -13.79 8.27 -14.55
C ASN A 15 -13.50 8.52 -13.06
N CYS A 16 -13.63 7.49 -12.22
CA CYS A 16 -13.38 7.61 -10.79
C CYS A 16 -12.83 6.30 -10.21
N PHE A 17 -11.88 6.41 -9.29
CA PHE A 17 -11.43 5.31 -8.44
C PHE A 17 -11.52 5.74 -6.97
N GLU A 18 -12.04 4.85 -6.13
CA GLU A 18 -12.12 5.00 -4.68
C GLU A 18 -11.29 3.89 -4.07
N ILE A 19 -10.38 4.25 -3.18
CA ILE A 19 -9.59 3.32 -2.36
C ILE A 19 -9.95 3.62 -0.91
N THR A 20 -10.17 2.59 -0.12
CA THR A 20 -10.38 2.75 1.32
C THR A 20 -9.18 2.21 2.07
N ASP A 21 -8.68 3.04 2.97
CA ASP A 21 -7.64 2.69 3.92
C ASP A 21 -8.11 1.59 4.89
N LEU A 22 -7.21 0.68 5.22
CA LEU A 22 -7.42 -0.39 6.20
C LEU A 22 -6.53 -0.23 7.43
N PHE A 23 -5.96 0.95 7.68
CA PHE A 23 -5.24 1.35 8.90
C PHE A 23 -3.92 0.62 9.20
N LEU A 24 -3.57 -0.43 8.47
CA LEU A 24 -2.38 -1.24 8.75
C LEU A 24 -1.26 -0.87 7.78
N ASP A 25 -0.21 -0.25 8.30
CA ASP A 25 0.90 0.29 7.51
C ASP A 25 2.21 -0.48 7.69
N LEU A 26 3.00 -0.52 6.61
CA LEU A 26 4.37 -1.03 6.61
C LEU A 26 5.32 0.10 6.28
N TRP A 27 6.06 0.56 7.28
CA TRP A 27 7.12 1.53 7.12
C TRP A 27 8.44 0.83 6.79
N VAL A 28 9.12 1.23 5.71
CA VAL A 28 10.40 0.66 5.30
C VAL A 28 11.46 1.73 5.26
N ASN A 29 12.57 1.50 5.97
CA ASN A 29 13.72 2.39 6.01
C ASN A 29 14.66 2.15 4.81
N PRO A 30 15.49 3.15 4.45
CA PRO A 30 16.43 3.01 3.32
C PRO A 30 17.46 1.89 3.48
N ASP A 31 17.74 1.44 4.70
CA ASP A 31 18.66 0.32 4.99
C ASP A 31 17.99 -1.06 4.89
N GLY A 32 16.72 -1.12 4.50
CA GLY A 32 15.93 -2.34 4.36
C GLY A 32 15.29 -2.82 5.68
N SER A 33 15.51 -2.14 6.80
CA SER A 33 14.74 -2.41 8.03
C SER A 33 13.30 -1.92 7.88
N TYR A 34 12.35 -2.52 8.62
CA TYR A 34 10.93 -2.16 8.54
C TYR A 34 10.25 -2.16 9.90
N GLU A 35 9.12 -1.47 9.97
CA GLU A 35 8.23 -1.37 11.14
C GLU A 35 6.77 -1.51 10.68
N ILE A 36 5.97 -2.24 11.44
CA ILE A 36 4.51 -2.28 11.26
C ILE A 36 3.93 -1.15 12.10
N GLN A 37 3.11 -0.29 11.50
CA GLN A 37 2.51 0.87 12.16
C GLN A 37 0.97 0.75 12.22
N ASP A 38 0.39 1.48 13.17
CA ASP A 38 -1.04 1.64 13.38
C ASP A 38 -1.82 0.33 13.62
N GLU A 39 -1.14 -0.65 14.24
CA GLU A 39 -1.76 -1.93 14.64
C GLU A 39 -2.91 -1.74 15.63
N ASP A 40 -2.83 -0.73 16.50
CA ASP A 40 -3.87 -0.39 17.47
C ASP A 40 -5.11 0.22 16.81
N GLU A 41 -4.94 1.10 15.82
CA GLU A 41 -6.05 1.62 15.01
C GLU A 41 -6.72 0.52 14.20
N PHE A 42 -5.93 -0.39 13.61
CA PHE A 42 -6.45 -1.56 12.91
C PHE A 42 -7.26 -2.47 13.84
N GLU A 43 -6.75 -2.75 15.04
CA GLU A 43 -7.47 -3.53 16.06
C GLU A 43 -8.76 -2.85 16.51
N GLU A 44 -8.73 -1.54 16.76
CA GLU A 44 -9.93 -0.76 17.10
C GLU A 44 -10.96 -0.82 15.97
N ALA A 45 -10.54 -0.69 14.70
CA ALA A 45 -11.41 -0.77 13.55
C ALA A 45 -12.07 -2.15 13.39
N ILE A 46 -11.38 -3.22 13.76
CA ILE A 46 -11.95 -4.58 13.83
C ILE A 46 -12.98 -4.67 14.97
N GLN A 47 -12.60 -4.22 16.17
CA GLN A 47 -13.47 -4.28 17.36
C GLN A 47 -14.77 -3.48 17.18
N ASN A 48 -14.68 -2.33 16.51
CA ASN A 48 -15.83 -1.47 16.20
C ASN A 48 -16.61 -1.92 14.95
N GLY A 49 -16.15 -2.98 14.25
CA GLY A 49 -16.82 -3.56 13.09
C GLY A 49 -16.69 -2.76 11.79
N ALA A 50 -15.79 -1.78 11.73
CA ALA A 50 -15.44 -1.08 10.49
C ALA A 50 -14.71 -2.02 9.52
N ILE A 51 -13.91 -2.94 10.07
CA ILE A 51 -13.23 -4.01 9.34
C ILE A 51 -13.91 -5.34 9.67
N ASP A 52 -14.40 -6.03 8.64
CA ASP A 52 -14.93 -7.39 8.78
C ASP A 52 -13.81 -8.44 8.74
N ALA A 53 -14.09 -9.65 9.23
CA ALA A 53 -13.10 -10.73 9.31
C ALA A 53 -12.45 -11.09 7.95
N LYS A 54 -13.14 -10.83 6.83
CA LYS A 54 -12.58 -11.08 5.50
C LYS A 54 -11.57 -10.00 5.12
N LEU A 55 -11.87 -8.74 5.43
CA LEU A 55 -10.94 -7.63 5.24
C LEU A 55 -9.75 -7.73 6.19
N GLU A 56 -9.98 -8.10 7.46
CA GLU A 56 -8.90 -8.34 8.42
C GLU A 56 -7.92 -9.37 7.89
N LYS A 57 -8.41 -10.57 7.54
CA LYS A 57 -7.58 -11.63 6.98
C LYS A 57 -6.81 -11.15 5.75
N LYS A 58 -7.49 -10.40 4.87
CA LYS A 58 -6.87 -9.92 3.64
C LYS A 58 -5.78 -8.88 3.90
N ALA A 59 -5.98 -7.96 4.84
CA ALA A 59 -5.00 -6.96 5.23
C ALA A 59 -3.74 -7.64 5.77
N ARG A 60 -3.89 -8.60 6.70
CA ARG A 60 -2.77 -9.38 7.26
C ARG A 60 -2.01 -10.17 6.19
N GLU A 61 -2.72 -10.88 5.30
CA GLU A 61 -2.09 -11.61 4.18
C GLU A 61 -1.30 -10.69 3.22
N VAL A 62 -1.79 -9.46 3.00
CA VAL A 62 -1.10 -8.49 2.15
C VAL A 62 0.13 -7.92 2.88
N LEU A 63 0.02 -7.61 4.16
CA LEU A 63 1.15 -7.18 4.98
C LEU A 63 2.26 -8.22 4.99
N ASP A 64 1.94 -9.49 5.26
CA ASP A 64 2.91 -10.59 5.25
C ASP A 64 3.62 -10.71 3.88
N ALA A 65 2.87 -10.54 2.79
CA ALA A 65 3.43 -10.58 1.44
C ALA A 65 4.30 -9.36 1.12
N LEU A 66 4.01 -8.19 1.70
CA LEU A 66 4.86 -7.00 1.56
C LEU A 66 6.14 -7.16 2.37
N ILE A 67 6.07 -7.65 3.60
CA ILE A 67 7.23 -7.97 4.44
C ILE A 67 8.17 -8.92 3.72
N ALA A 68 7.66 -10.03 3.16
CA ALA A 68 8.47 -10.97 2.41
C ALA A 68 9.22 -10.31 1.23
N LYS A 69 8.60 -9.34 0.55
CA LYS A 69 9.27 -8.60 -0.54
C LYS A 69 10.36 -7.66 -0.05
N VAL A 70 10.19 -7.07 1.14
CA VAL A 70 11.24 -6.26 1.78
C VAL A 70 12.41 -7.17 2.15
N GLU A 71 12.14 -8.30 2.79
CA GLU A 71 13.16 -9.26 3.24
C GLU A 71 13.93 -9.90 2.08
N ASP A 72 13.25 -10.17 0.96
CA ASP A 72 13.88 -10.72 -0.24
C ASP A 72 14.61 -9.65 -1.09
N GLY A 73 14.61 -8.37 -0.68
CA GLY A 73 15.26 -7.27 -1.41
C GLY A 73 14.57 -6.88 -2.73
N HIS A 74 13.34 -7.32 -2.96
CA HIS A 74 12.61 -7.05 -4.21
C HIS A 74 11.87 -5.71 -4.22
N LEU A 75 11.88 -4.97 -3.10
CA LEU A 75 11.15 -3.71 -2.99
C LEU A 75 11.61 -2.66 -4.01
N GLU A 76 12.92 -2.58 -4.26
CA GLU A 76 13.53 -1.64 -5.22
C GLU A 76 12.98 -1.83 -6.64
N SER A 77 12.82 -3.09 -7.07
CA SER A 77 12.27 -3.42 -8.39
C SER A 77 10.79 -3.03 -8.53
N LEU A 78 10.02 -3.16 -7.45
CA LEU A 78 8.60 -2.79 -7.41
C LEU A 78 8.44 -1.27 -7.43
N LEU A 79 9.26 -0.55 -6.65
CA LEU A 79 9.28 0.91 -6.63
C LEU A 79 9.66 1.47 -7.99
N GLN A 80 10.69 0.91 -8.64
CA GLN A 80 11.09 1.33 -9.98
C GLN A 80 9.95 1.19 -10.99
N GLU A 81 9.23 0.07 -10.98
CA GLU A 81 8.07 -0.13 -11.87
C GLU A 81 6.95 0.89 -11.59
N VAL A 82 6.71 1.22 -10.32
CA VAL A 82 5.72 2.23 -9.93
C VAL A 82 6.16 3.62 -10.39
N PHE A 83 7.43 3.98 -10.20
CA PHE A 83 7.97 5.28 -10.64
C PHE A 83 7.91 5.46 -12.16
N ASP A 84 8.29 4.42 -12.91
CA ASP A 84 8.26 4.43 -14.36
C ASP A 84 6.84 4.64 -14.91
N ARG A 85 5.83 4.13 -14.20
CA ARG A 85 4.41 4.26 -14.56
C ARG A 85 3.76 5.55 -14.05
N ALA A 86 4.17 6.03 -12.88
CA ALA A 86 3.53 7.16 -12.23
C ALA A 86 4.06 8.52 -12.70
N GLN A 87 5.17 8.56 -13.45
CA GLN A 87 5.86 9.80 -13.86
C GLN A 87 5.90 10.79 -12.68
N LEU A 88 6.51 10.38 -11.56
CA LEU A 88 6.67 11.22 -10.37
C LEU A 88 8.05 11.90 -10.40
N PRO A 89 8.20 13.04 -11.12
CA PRO A 89 9.51 13.68 -11.31
C PRO A 89 10.15 14.08 -9.99
N ASP A 90 9.35 14.48 -8.99
CA ASP A 90 9.85 14.99 -7.71
C ASP A 90 10.54 13.90 -6.85
N LEU A 91 10.16 12.63 -7.05
CA LEU A 91 10.73 11.48 -6.31
C LEU A 91 12.02 10.97 -6.95
N GLN A 92 12.11 11.02 -8.28
CA GLN A 92 13.34 10.74 -9.02
C GLN A 92 14.47 11.69 -8.60
N ASP A 93 14.12 12.97 -8.50
CA ASP A 93 15.00 14.05 -8.04
C ASP A 93 15.45 13.88 -6.58
N TYR A 94 14.63 13.24 -5.74
CA TYR A 94 14.95 12.94 -4.33
C TYR A 94 15.93 11.78 -4.22
N ILE A 95 15.73 10.70 -5.00
CA ILE A 95 16.59 9.51 -4.99
C ILE A 95 17.99 9.83 -5.53
N GLU A 96 18.10 10.61 -6.61
CA GLU A 96 19.41 11.03 -7.15
C GLU A 96 20.23 11.90 -6.17
N LYS A 97 19.57 12.47 -5.16
CA LYS A 97 20.18 13.29 -4.11
C LYS A 97 20.43 12.52 -2.81
N LEU A 98 20.08 11.23 -2.75
CA LEU A 98 20.48 10.37 -1.63
C LEU A 98 21.99 10.08 -1.74
N PRO A 99 22.72 10.11 -0.61
CA PRO A 99 24.17 9.97 -0.57
C PRO A 99 24.68 8.58 -0.96
#